data_AF-A0A9D7EA61-F1
#
_entry.id   AF-A0A9D7EA61-F1
#
_cell.length_a   1.000
_cell.length_b   1.000
_cell.length_c   1.000
_cell.angle_alpha   90.00
_cell.angle_beta   90.00
_cell.angle_gamma   90.00
#
_symmetry.space_group_name_H-M   'P 1'
#
loop_
_entity.id
_entity.type
_entity.pdbx_description
1 polymer ?
#
loop_
_entity_poly.entity_id
_entity_poly.type
_entity_poly.pdbx_seq_one_letter_code
_entity_poly.pdbx_strand_id
1 'polypeptide(L)'
;MDYRTYSITLNSLDLGQMLDGIEQRALSYRNTQHYHAFGETLSDDIVEEVTDADEARQIAEHYEQIIAAVQAQIEQQDKGL
;
A
#
# COMPACT_ATOMS: atom_id res chain seq x y z
N MET A 1 -21.60 -1.63 -3.23
CA MET A 1 -21.67 -1.13 -1.84
C MET A 1 -21.46 0.38 -1.89
N ASP A 2 -22.16 1.15 -1.06
CA ASP A 2 -21.89 2.60 -0.94
C ASP A 2 -20.64 2.79 -0.08
N TYR A 3 -19.59 3.33 -0.69
CA TYR A 3 -18.37 3.70 0.02
C TYR A 3 -18.48 5.16 0.48
N ARG A 4 -18.10 5.41 1.73
CA ARG A 4 -18.01 6.77 2.27
C ARG A 4 -16.60 7.30 2.07
N THR A 5 -16.48 8.56 1.66
CA THR A 5 -15.20 9.27 1.61
C THR A 5 -14.95 9.99 2.93
N TYR A 6 -13.72 9.88 3.43
CA TYR A 6 -13.26 10.57 4.63
C TYR A 6 -12.06 11.45 4.29
N SER A 7 -11.97 12.61 4.93
CA SER A 7 -10.78 13.47 4.88
C SER A 7 -10.03 13.35 6.20
N ILE A 8 -8.71 13.18 6.11
CA ILE A 8 -7.82 13.09 7.28
C ILE A 8 -6.83 14.26 7.18
N THR A 9 -6.57 14.94 8.30
CA THR A 9 -5.56 16.00 8.38
C THR A 9 -4.45 15.53 9.30
N LEU A 10 -3.23 15.47 8.75
CA LEU A 10 -2.00 15.09 9.44
C LEU A 10 -0.94 16.15 9.17
N ASN A 11 0.05 16.30 10.06
CA ASN A 11 1.26 17.03 9.70
C ASN A 11 2.12 16.18 8.75
N SER A 12 3.08 16.81 8.07
CA SER A 12 3.90 16.14 7.06
C SER A 12 4.74 14.98 7.61
N LEU A 13 5.17 15.04 8.87
CA LEU A 13 5.94 13.97 9.51
C LEU A 13 5.09 12.73 9.73
N ASP A 14 3.91 12.89 10.34
CA ASP A 14 2.97 11.78 10.59
C ASP A 14 2.45 11.19 9.28
N LEU A 15 2.23 12.04 8.27
CA LEU A 15 1.83 11.61 6.93
C LEU A 15 2.91 10.75 6.26
N GLY A 16 4.18 11.17 6.36
CA GLY A 16 5.31 10.39 5.85
C GLY A 16 5.41 9.02 6.52
N GLN A 17 5.33 8.97 7.86
CA GLN A 17 5.35 7.70 8.60
C GLN A 17 4.19 6.77 8.24
N MET A 18 2.99 7.32 8.01
CA MET A 18 1.85 6.55 7.56
C MET A 18 2.08 5.98 6.14
N LEU A 19 2.58 6.79 5.22
CA LEU A 19 2.91 6.36 3.86
C LEU A 19 3.98 5.26 3.86
N ASP A 20 5.06 5.43 4.61
CA ASP A 20 6.13 4.43 4.75
C ASP A 20 5.54 3.08 5.20
N GLY A 21 4.67 3.08 6.20
CA GLY A 21 4.01 1.86 6.69
C GLY A 21 3.12 1.20 5.64
N ILE A 22 2.35 1.98 4.88
CA ILE A 22 1.49 1.47 3.81
C ILE A 22 2.33 0.91 2.65
N GLU A 23 3.43 1.57 2.28
CA GLU A 23 4.37 1.10 1.27
C GLU A 23 5.00 -0.24 1.68
N GLN A 24 5.41 -0.39 2.94
CA GLN A 24 5.92 -1.67 3.44
C GLN A 24 4.87 -2.78 3.36
N ARG A 25 3.59 -2.48 3.62
CA ARG A 25 2.51 -3.47 3.41
C ARG A 25 2.37 -3.86 1.94
N ALA A 26 2.39 -2.89 1.02
CA ALA A 26 2.33 -3.18 -0.42
C ALA A 26 3.49 -4.08 -0.86
N LEU A 27 4.72 -3.76 -0.44
CA LEU A 27 5.92 -4.53 -0.75
C LEU A 27 5.87 -5.95 -0.20
N SER A 28 5.43 -6.13 1.05
CA SER A 28 5.29 -7.45 1.66
C SER A 28 4.29 -8.34 0.90
N TYR A 29 3.17 -7.79 0.42
CA TYR A 29 2.25 -8.54 -0.43
C TYR A 29 2.79 -8.80 -1.84
N ARG A 30 3.63 -7.92 -2.41
CA ARG A 30 4.35 -8.22 -3.66
C ARG A 30 5.37 -9.35 -3.48
N ASN A 31 6.09 -9.37 -2.36
CA ASN A 31 6.97 -10.48 -1.99
C ASN A 31 6.17 -11.79 -1.85
N THR A 32 5.02 -11.73 -1.18
CA THR A 32 4.10 -12.87 -1.00
C THR A 32 3.56 -13.38 -2.34
N GLN A 33 3.13 -12.48 -3.24
CA GLN A 33 2.73 -12.82 -4.60
C GLN A 33 3.85 -13.57 -5.33
N HIS A 34 5.08 -13.07 -5.24
CA HIS A 34 6.25 -13.69 -5.88
C HIS A 34 6.52 -15.08 -5.31
N TYR A 35 6.48 -15.24 -3.99
CA TYR A 35 6.63 -16.53 -3.33
C TYR A 35 5.60 -17.56 -3.79
N HIS A 36 4.32 -17.21 -3.84
CA HIS A 36 3.29 -18.14 -4.32
C HIS A 36 3.43 -18.46 -5.82
N ALA A 37 3.99 -17.56 -6.62
CA ALA A 37 4.17 -17.77 -8.05
C ALA A 37 5.42 -18.59 -8.41
N PHE A 38 6.51 -18.44 -7.65
CA PHE A 38 7.84 -18.95 -8.03
C PHE A 38 8.52 -19.81 -6.96
N GLY A 39 8.00 -19.84 -5.73
CA GLY A 39 8.55 -20.62 -4.62
C GLY A 39 9.76 -20.00 -3.92
N GLU A 40 10.11 -18.77 -4.24
CA GLU A 40 11.21 -17.99 -3.64
C GLU A 40 10.76 -16.59 -3.25
N THR A 41 11.49 -15.92 -2.37
CA THR A 41 11.18 -14.56 -1.94
C THR A 41 12.08 -13.55 -2.65
N LEU A 42 11.58 -12.34 -2.89
CA LEU A 42 12.33 -11.20 -3.43
C LEU A 42 13.21 -10.53 -2.37
N SER A 43 12.86 -10.71 -1.10
CA SER A 43 13.54 -10.17 0.08
C SER A 43 13.46 -11.15 1.25
N ASP A 44 14.15 -10.83 2.34
CA ASP A 44 14.06 -11.57 3.61
C ASP A 44 12.78 -11.22 4.41
N ASP A 45 11.84 -10.48 3.79
CA ASP A 45 10.59 -10.09 4.43
C ASP A 45 9.64 -11.28 4.60
N ILE A 46 8.70 -11.11 5.52
CA ILE A 46 7.65 -12.10 5.81
C ILE A 46 6.80 -12.33 4.55
N VAL A 47 6.49 -13.61 4.30
CA VAL A 47 5.43 -14.04 3.39
C VAL A 47 4.12 -14.01 4.17
N GLU A 48 3.19 -13.18 3.72
CA GLU A 48 1.90 -12.97 4.36
C GLU A 48 0.96 -14.17 4.16
N GLU A 49 0.00 -14.32 5.04
CA GLU A 49 -1.01 -15.38 4.95
C GLU A 49 -2.06 -15.02 3.88
N VAL A 50 -2.04 -15.75 2.78
CA VAL A 50 -2.99 -15.67 1.66
C VAL A 50 -3.25 -17.06 1.07
N THR A 51 -4.30 -17.19 0.29
CA THR A 51 -4.67 -18.42 -0.43
C THR A 51 -3.74 -18.66 -1.62
N ASP A 52 -3.46 -17.62 -2.41
CA ASP A 52 -2.68 -17.71 -3.64
C ASP A 52 -2.03 -16.37 -4.04
N ALA A 53 -1.28 -16.41 -5.15
CA ALA A 53 -0.59 -15.24 -5.70
C ALA A 53 -1.57 -14.14 -6.17
N ASP A 54 -2.77 -14.49 -6.61
CA ASP A 54 -3.75 -13.52 -7.09
C ASP A 54 -4.38 -12.74 -5.95
N GLU A 55 -4.65 -13.39 -4.81
CA GLU A 55 -5.07 -12.71 -3.58
C GLU A 55 -3.99 -11.73 -3.10
N ALA A 56 -2.73 -12.17 -3.00
CA ALA A 56 -1.63 -11.28 -2.63
C ALA A 56 -1.49 -10.09 -3.59
N ARG A 57 -1.58 -10.33 -4.91
CA ARG A 57 -1.54 -9.29 -5.93
C ARG A 57 -2.65 -8.25 -5.72
N GLN A 58 -3.89 -8.70 -5.51
CA GLN A 58 -5.04 -7.80 -5.31
C GLN A 58 -4.88 -6.94 -4.06
N ILE A 59 -4.33 -7.49 -2.98
CA ILE A 59 -4.08 -6.73 -1.75
C ILE A 59 -2.97 -5.70 -1.96
N ALA A 60 -1.87 -6.07 -2.62
CA ALA A 60 -0.79 -5.14 -2.97
C ALA A 60 -1.32 -3.98 -3.85
N GLU A 61 -2.08 -4.30 -4.90
CA GLU A 61 -2.73 -3.31 -5.77
C GLU A 61 -3.65 -2.37 -4.99
N HIS A 62 -4.35 -2.88 -3.97
CA HIS A 62 -5.20 -2.04 -3.14
C HIS A 62 -4.39 -1.05 -2.28
N TYR A 63 -3.28 -1.48 -1.68
CA TYR A 63 -2.38 -0.56 -0.96
C TYR A 63 -1.77 0.48 -1.91
N GLU A 64 -1.37 0.09 -3.12
CA GLU A 64 -0.88 0.99 -4.16
C GLU A 64 -1.92 2.05 -4.54
N GLN A 65 -3.21 1.67 -4.62
CA GLN A 65 -4.30 2.62 -4.83
C GLN A 65 -4.47 3.60 -3.66
N ILE A 66 -4.32 3.15 -2.42
CA ILE A 66 -4.35 4.02 -1.24
C ILE A 66 -3.19 5.02 -1.28
N ILE A 67 -1.97 4.55 -1.57
CA ILE A 67 -0.77 5.40 -1.69
C ILE A 67 -1.00 6.47 -2.75
N ALA A 68 -1.46 6.08 -3.94
CA ALA A 68 -1.74 7.03 -5.03
C ALA A 68 -2.81 8.07 -4.63
N ALA A 69 -3.86 7.65 -3.92
CA ALA A 69 -4.90 8.57 -3.44
C ALA A 69 -4.38 9.56 -2.39
N VAL A 70 -3.46 9.15 -1.53
CA VAL A 70 -2.82 10.02 -0.53
C VAL A 70 -1.83 10.97 -1.20
N GLN A 71 -0.97 10.49 -2.11
CA GLN A 71 -0.04 11.31 -2.88
C GLN A 71 -0.78 12.38 -3.70
N ALA A 72 -1.90 12.02 -4.33
CA ALA A 72 -2.74 12.97 -5.06
C ALA A 72 -3.34 14.06 -4.15
N GLN A 73 -3.65 13.76 -2.89
CA GLN A 73 -4.11 14.76 -1.91
C GLN A 73 -2.97 15.71 -1.51
N ILE A 74 -1.77 15.18 -1.27
CA ILE A 74 -0.57 15.99 -0.99
C ILE A 74 -0.33 16.99 -2.12
N GLU A 75 -0.30 16.51 -3.37
CA GLU A 75 -0.09 17.38 -4.52
C GLU A 75 -1.14 18.47 -4.66
N GLN A 76 -2.41 18.17 -4.37
CA GLN A 76 -3.50 19.15 -4.42
C GLN A 76 -3.34 20.23 -3.35
N GLN A 77 -2.90 19.84 -2.16
CA GLN A 77 -2.71 20.76 -1.04
C GLN A 77 -1.45 21.62 -1.22
N ASP A 78 -0.37 21.04 -1.75
CA ASP A 78 0.88 21.75 -2.04
C ASP A 78 0.74 22.74 -3.21
N LYS A 79 -0.07 22.41 -4.24
CA LYS A 79 -0.37 23.33 -5.36
C LYS A 79 -1.27 24.51 -4.94
N GLY A 80 -1.93 24.41 -3.78
CA GLY A 80 -2.77 25.47 -3.21
C GLY A 80 -2.03 26.43 -2.29
N LEU A 81 -0.74 26.19 -2.01
CA LEU A 81 0.20 27.10 -1.34
C LEU A 81 0.89 28.02 -2.36
#